data_AF-A0A7Y2XXM8-F1
#
_entry.id   AF-A0A7Y2XXM8-F1
#
_cell.length_a   1.000
_cell.length_b   1.000
_cell.length_c   1.000
_cell.angle_alpha   90.00
_cell.angle_beta   90.00
_cell.angle_gamma   90.00
#
_symmetry.space_group_name_H-M   'P 1'
#
loop_
_entity.id
_entity.type
_entity.pdbx_description
1 polymer ?
#
loop_
_entity_poly.entity_id
_entity_poly.type
_entity_poly.pdbx_seq_one_letter_code
_entity_poly.pdbx_strand_id
1 'polypeptide(L)'
;MLEPYTDGEGGQAPDSGASEILTETAETVLKRRYYLKDQDGNPVENWERLCERVGNAVAAGKRKPKNYDTLRKRFYDMMYNLEFLPNSPCLMNAGTDLGQLSACFVLPVEDSMDGIFSAVRNGALVHKTGGGTGYAFSRLRAKNSSVQSTQGVASGPLSFAAVFDAATETIKQGGKRRGANMGVLRIDHPDILDFITAKQDQEQFNNFNFSVALSDVFMQALEVDGTYELIEPSTGEPVRELKAREVFDQIVDLA
;
A
#
# COMPACT_ATOMS: atom_id res chain seq x y z
N MET A 1 -27.71 -22.12 14.47
CA MET A 1 -27.85 -23.49 13.95
C MET A 1 -28.32 -23.36 12.52
N LEU A 2 -27.42 -23.58 11.55
CA LEU A 2 -27.76 -23.62 10.12
C LEU A 2 -28.06 -25.08 9.78
N GLU A 3 -29.20 -25.33 9.16
CA GLU A 3 -29.59 -26.68 8.72
C GLU A 3 -28.74 -27.15 7.53
N PRO A 4 -28.46 -28.46 7.43
CA PRO A 4 -27.71 -29.04 6.32
C PRO A 4 -28.57 -29.12 5.05
N TYR A 5 -28.00 -28.70 3.92
CA TYR A 5 -28.58 -28.83 2.59
C TYR A 5 -28.55 -30.32 2.18
N THR A 6 -29.72 -30.91 1.95
CA THR A 6 -29.86 -32.31 1.50
C THR A 6 -29.76 -32.43 -0.02
N ASP A 7 -28.98 -33.40 -0.48
CA ASP A 7 -28.77 -33.77 -1.88
C ASP A 7 -30.08 -34.04 -2.63
N GLY A 8 -30.19 -33.43 -3.82
CA GLY A 8 -31.27 -33.65 -4.78
C GLY A 8 -30.70 -33.73 -6.20
N GLU A 9 -30.61 -34.98 -6.68
CA GLU A 9 -30.64 -35.44 -8.07
C GLU A 9 -29.74 -34.79 -9.13
N GLY A 10 -28.64 -35.48 -9.45
CA GLY A 10 -28.40 -35.94 -10.83
C GLY A 10 -28.16 -34.90 -11.93
N GLY A 11 -27.53 -33.77 -11.61
CA GLY A 11 -26.92 -32.90 -12.62
C GLY A 11 -25.49 -33.34 -12.91
N GLN A 12 -25.22 -33.81 -14.13
CA GLN A 12 -23.85 -33.96 -14.64
C GLN A 12 -23.06 -32.69 -14.29
N ALA A 13 -21.92 -32.85 -13.60
CA ALA A 13 -21.00 -31.76 -13.37
C ALA A 13 -20.71 -31.09 -14.73
N PRO A 14 -20.85 -29.75 -14.85
CA PRO A 14 -20.50 -29.08 -16.09
C PRO A 14 -19.05 -29.40 -16.41
N ASP A 15 -18.85 -29.77 -17.67
CA ASP A 15 -17.61 -30.23 -18.25
C ASP A 15 -16.44 -29.31 -17.85
N SER A 16 -15.32 -29.94 -17.48
CA SER A 16 -14.15 -29.34 -16.83
C SER A 16 -13.34 -28.44 -17.76
N GLY A 17 -13.93 -27.34 -18.24
CA GLY A 17 -13.29 -26.33 -19.10
C GLY A 17 -12.30 -25.42 -18.35
N ALA A 18 -12.21 -25.52 -17.01
CA ALA A 18 -11.27 -24.72 -16.21
C ALA A 18 -9.80 -24.94 -16.59
N SER A 19 -9.46 -26.10 -17.17
CA SER A 19 -8.08 -26.44 -17.55
C SER A 19 -7.53 -25.62 -18.72
N GLU A 20 -8.35 -24.94 -19.53
CA GLU A 20 -7.87 -24.21 -20.71
C GLU A 20 -7.67 -22.70 -20.47
N ILE A 21 -8.19 -22.13 -19.38
CA ILE A 21 -8.18 -20.67 -19.16
C ILE A 21 -6.91 -20.20 -18.43
N LEU A 22 -6.41 -20.99 -17.48
CA LEU A 22 -5.26 -20.60 -16.65
C LEU A 22 -3.98 -21.32 -17.06
N THR A 23 -2.88 -20.57 -17.09
CA THR A 23 -1.54 -21.17 -17.25
C THR A 23 -1.13 -21.89 -15.97
N GLU A 24 -0.23 -22.88 -16.09
CA GLU A 24 0.35 -23.58 -14.94
C GLU A 24 1.02 -22.62 -13.93
N THR A 25 1.63 -21.54 -14.45
CA THR A 25 2.22 -20.49 -13.61
C THR A 25 1.15 -19.74 -12.82
N ALA A 26 0.04 -19.38 -13.45
CA ALA A 26 -1.07 -18.72 -12.77
C ALA A 26 -1.64 -19.61 -11.65
N GLU A 27 -1.86 -20.89 -11.95
CA GLU A 27 -2.36 -21.87 -10.98
C GLU A 27 -1.40 -22.03 -9.78
N THR A 28 -0.09 -22.07 -10.04
CA THR A 28 0.93 -22.13 -8.99
C THR A 28 0.87 -20.92 -8.07
N VAL A 29 0.71 -19.71 -8.64
CA VAL A 29 0.60 -18.47 -7.88
C VAL A 29 -0.71 -18.44 -7.07
N LEU A 30 -1.83 -18.85 -7.66
CA LEU A 30 -3.14 -18.91 -7.02
C LEU A 30 -3.14 -19.85 -5.81
N LYS A 31 -2.66 -21.09 -5.98
CA LYS A 31 -2.49 -22.05 -4.87
C LYS A 31 -1.62 -21.52 -3.75
N ARG A 32 -0.52 -20.83 -4.11
CA ARG A 32 0.42 -20.33 -3.12
C ARG A 32 -0.15 -19.16 -2.31
N ARG A 33 -0.86 -18.23 -2.96
CA ARG A 33 -1.15 -16.90 -2.38
C ARG A 33 -2.63 -16.52 -2.26
N TYR A 34 -3.52 -17.05 -3.10
CA TYR A 34 -4.87 -16.52 -3.27
C TYR A 34 -5.98 -17.47 -2.80
N TYR A 35 -5.83 -18.77 -3.05
CA TYR A 35 -6.79 -19.75 -2.57
C TYR A 35 -6.82 -19.81 -1.05
N LEU A 36 -8.03 -19.95 -0.50
CA LEU A 36 -8.19 -20.29 0.90
C LEU A 36 -7.54 -21.64 1.19
N LYS A 37 -7.02 -21.77 2.41
CA LYS A 37 -6.30 -22.94 2.88
C LYS A 37 -6.90 -23.43 4.18
N ASP A 38 -6.83 -24.73 4.41
CA ASP A 38 -7.14 -25.34 5.70
C ASP A 38 -6.03 -25.06 6.74
N GLN A 39 -6.16 -25.67 7.92
CA GLN A 39 -5.20 -25.53 9.01
C GLN A 39 -3.83 -26.16 8.70
N ASP A 40 -3.81 -27.16 7.81
CA ASP A 40 -2.59 -27.84 7.36
C ASP A 40 -1.91 -27.10 6.19
N GLY A 41 -2.53 -26.01 5.71
CA GLY A 41 -2.01 -25.17 4.63
C GLY A 41 -2.34 -25.69 3.23
N ASN A 42 -3.22 -26.68 3.09
CA ASN A 42 -3.64 -27.19 1.80
C ASN A 42 -4.74 -26.29 1.19
N PRO A 43 -4.66 -25.93 -0.10
CA PRO A 43 -5.71 -25.18 -0.77
C PRO A 43 -7.05 -25.94 -0.74
N VAL A 44 -8.11 -25.27 -0.29
CA VAL A 44 -9.50 -25.78 -0.29
C VAL A 44 -10.38 -25.12 -1.37
N GLU A 45 -9.79 -24.21 -2.13
CA GLU A 45 -10.39 -23.52 -3.27
C GLU A 45 -9.67 -23.83 -4.58
N ASN A 46 -10.39 -23.59 -5.67
CA ASN A 46 -9.90 -23.57 -7.04
C ASN A 46 -10.33 -22.25 -7.71
N TRP A 47 -10.04 -22.08 -8.99
CA TRP A 47 -10.33 -20.84 -9.72
C TRP A 47 -11.82 -20.47 -9.70
N GLU A 48 -12.68 -21.45 -9.98
CA GLU A 48 -14.14 -21.28 -9.97
C GLU A 48 -14.64 -20.83 -8.60
N ARG A 49 -14.26 -21.53 -7.53
CA ARG A 49 -14.68 -21.22 -6.16
C ARG A 49 -14.18 -19.86 -5.69
N LEU A 50 -12.95 -19.48 -6.07
CA LEU A 50 -12.43 -18.15 -5.78
C LEU A 50 -13.27 -17.08 -6.48
N CYS A 51 -13.55 -17.23 -7.78
CA CYS A 51 -14.38 -16.29 -8.53
C CYS A 51 -15.79 -16.19 -7.94
N GLU A 52 -16.37 -17.32 -7.53
CA GLU A 52 -17.68 -17.36 -6.90
C GLU A 52 -17.68 -16.64 -5.55
N ARG A 53 -16.72 -16.94 -4.67
CA ARG A 53 -16.58 -16.27 -3.37
C ARG A 53 -16.46 -14.76 -3.53
N VAL A 54 -15.55 -14.32 -4.40
CA VAL A 54 -15.29 -12.89 -4.63
C VAL A 54 -16.53 -12.21 -5.24
N GLY A 55 -17.14 -12.84 -6.26
CA GLY A 55 -18.33 -12.30 -6.93
C GLY A 55 -19.52 -12.16 -6.00
N ASN A 56 -19.78 -13.18 -5.18
CA ASN A 56 -20.81 -13.17 -4.14
C ASN A 56 -20.57 -12.06 -3.11
N ALA A 57 -19.36 -11.96 -2.58
CA ALA A 57 -19.02 -10.99 -1.55
C ALA A 57 -19.12 -9.54 -2.05
N VAL A 58 -18.58 -9.26 -3.24
CA VAL A 58 -18.60 -7.91 -3.84
C VAL A 58 -20.02 -7.51 -4.24
N ALA A 59 -20.82 -8.43 -4.81
CA ALA A 59 -22.21 -8.15 -5.14
C ALA A 59 -23.10 -7.90 -3.92
N ALA A 60 -22.79 -8.52 -2.78
CA ALA A 60 -23.55 -8.32 -1.54
C ALA A 60 -23.34 -6.91 -0.96
N GLY A 61 -22.12 -6.37 -1.06
CA GLY A 61 -21.75 -5.08 -0.46
C GLY A 61 -22.09 -5.03 1.04
N LYS A 62 -22.45 -3.83 1.53
CA LYS A 62 -22.92 -3.66 2.92
C LYS A 62 -24.32 -4.25 3.15
N ARG A 63 -25.16 -4.26 2.10
CA ARG A 63 -26.51 -4.82 2.12
C ARG A 63 -26.85 -5.33 0.73
N LYS A 64 -27.34 -6.58 0.66
CA LYS A 64 -27.72 -7.24 -0.60
C LYS A 64 -28.71 -6.37 -1.39
N PRO A 65 -28.36 -5.91 -2.60
CA PRO A 65 -29.26 -5.13 -3.44
C PRO A 65 -30.31 -6.04 -4.10
N LYS A 66 -31.37 -5.45 -4.65
CA LYS A 66 -32.45 -6.22 -5.31
C LYS A 66 -31.95 -7.01 -6.53
N ASN A 67 -30.94 -6.51 -7.22
CA ASN A 67 -30.31 -7.16 -8.38
C ASN A 67 -29.05 -7.97 -7.99
N TYR A 68 -28.94 -8.40 -6.73
CA TYR A 68 -27.82 -9.19 -6.22
C TYR A 68 -27.46 -10.37 -7.12
N ASP A 69 -28.46 -11.18 -7.52
CA ASP A 69 -28.24 -12.37 -8.33
C ASP A 69 -27.66 -12.06 -9.72
N THR A 70 -28.15 -10.99 -10.34
CA THR A 70 -27.60 -10.51 -11.61
C THR A 70 -26.16 -10.01 -11.46
N LEU A 71 -25.86 -9.27 -10.38
CA LEU A 71 -24.53 -8.72 -10.13
C LEU A 71 -23.50 -9.81 -9.82
N ARG A 72 -23.83 -10.76 -8.93
CA ARG A 72 -22.88 -11.84 -8.58
C ARG A 72 -22.50 -12.68 -9.79
N LYS A 73 -23.47 -12.99 -10.66
CA LYS A 73 -23.22 -13.74 -11.90
C LYS A 73 -22.31 -12.94 -12.83
N ARG A 74 -22.61 -11.66 -13.03
CA ARG A 74 -21.79 -10.79 -13.88
C ARG A 74 -20.35 -10.66 -13.38
N PHE A 75 -20.15 -10.50 -12.07
CA PHE A 75 -18.79 -10.42 -11.51
C PHE A 75 -18.05 -11.75 -11.60
N TYR A 76 -18.73 -12.88 -11.37
CA TYR A 76 -18.18 -14.20 -11.60
C TYR A 76 -17.71 -14.36 -13.05
N ASP A 77 -18.61 -14.11 -14.03
CA ASP A 77 -18.32 -14.30 -15.46
C ASP A 77 -17.10 -13.44 -15.88
N MET A 78 -17.07 -12.16 -15.47
CA MET A 78 -15.95 -11.25 -15.77
C MET A 78 -14.61 -11.72 -15.21
N MET A 79 -14.60 -12.26 -13.98
CA MET A 79 -13.36 -12.77 -13.38
C MET A 79 -12.97 -14.09 -14.02
N TYR A 80 -13.90 -15.04 -14.12
CA TYR A 80 -13.66 -16.39 -14.59
C TYR A 80 -13.08 -16.39 -16.01
N ASN A 81 -13.63 -15.55 -16.90
CA ASN A 81 -13.17 -15.36 -18.27
C ASN A 81 -11.94 -14.44 -18.41
N LEU A 82 -11.36 -13.97 -17.30
CA LEU A 82 -10.22 -13.05 -17.26
C LEU A 82 -10.47 -11.70 -17.98
N GLU A 83 -11.72 -11.29 -18.14
CA GLU A 83 -12.10 -9.97 -18.69
C GLU A 83 -11.71 -8.84 -17.71
N PHE A 84 -11.76 -9.13 -16.41
CA PHE A 84 -11.36 -8.22 -15.36
C PHE A 84 -10.94 -8.98 -14.10
N LEU A 85 -9.82 -8.57 -13.48
CA LEU A 85 -9.41 -9.05 -12.18
C LEU A 85 -9.31 -7.89 -11.18
N PRO A 86 -9.95 -8.00 -9.99
CA PRO A 86 -9.73 -7.02 -8.94
C PRO A 86 -8.32 -7.17 -8.36
N ASN A 87 -7.93 -6.19 -7.53
CA ASN A 87 -6.62 -6.19 -6.87
C ASN A 87 -6.43 -7.45 -5.98
N SER A 88 -5.18 -7.69 -5.56
CA SER A 88 -4.87 -8.88 -4.77
C SER A 88 -5.61 -8.99 -3.44
N PRO A 89 -5.72 -7.93 -2.62
CA PRO A 89 -6.50 -7.99 -1.37
C PRO A 89 -7.96 -8.37 -1.57
N CYS A 90 -8.60 -7.89 -2.64
CA CYS A 90 -9.97 -8.28 -2.98
C CYS A 90 -10.06 -9.79 -3.24
N LEU A 91 -9.18 -10.34 -4.08
CA LEU A 91 -9.16 -11.79 -4.37
C LEU A 91 -8.89 -12.64 -3.10
N MET A 92 -7.98 -12.17 -2.24
CA MET A 92 -7.55 -12.88 -1.03
C MET A 92 -8.58 -12.81 0.11
N ASN A 93 -9.29 -11.69 0.26
CA ASN A 93 -10.03 -11.38 1.49
C ASN A 93 -11.54 -11.24 1.30
N ALA A 94 -12.06 -11.06 0.07
CA ALA A 94 -13.50 -10.97 -0.15
C ALA A 94 -14.21 -12.24 0.33
N GLY A 95 -15.27 -12.08 1.14
CA GLY A 95 -16.01 -13.21 1.71
C GLY A 95 -15.30 -13.92 2.87
N THR A 96 -14.22 -13.34 3.41
CA THR A 96 -13.52 -13.83 4.62
C THR A 96 -13.72 -12.88 5.79
N ASP A 97 -13.39 -13.32 7.01
CA ASP A 97 -13.49 -12.50 8.23
C ASP A 97 -12.53 -11.28 8.23
N LEU A 98 -11.47 -11.29 7.41
CA LEU A 98 -10.54 -10.16 7.31
C LEU A 98 -11.17 -8.95 6.61
N GLY A 99 -11.98 -9.17 5.56
CA GLY A 99 -12.79 -8.14 4.90
C GLY A 99 -12.04 -6.95 4.25
N GLN A 100 -10.71 -6.91 4.26
CA GLN A 100 -9.93 -5.83 3.67
C GLN A 100 -9.79 -5.99 2.15
N LEU A 101 -10.54 -5.21 1.38
CA LEU A 101 -10.51 -5.24 -0.10
C LEU A 101 -9.57 -4.18 -0.69
N SER A 102 -9.20 -3.17 0.10
CA SER A 102 -8.33 -2.08 -0.35
C SER A 102 -6.86 -2.45 -0.18
N ALA A 103 -6.04 -2.08 -1.17
CA ALA A 103 -4.62 -2.40 -1.19
C ALA A 103 -3.72 -1.27 -0.67
N CYS A 104 -4.06 -0.02 -0.94
CA CYS A 104 -3.18 1.12 -0.70
C CYS A 104 -3.89 2.16 0.16
N PHE A 105 -3.20 2.66 1.17
CA PHE A 105 -3.70 3.65 2.11
C PHE A 105 -2.72 4.81 2.20
N VAL A 106 -3.23 6.04 2.15
CA VAL A 106 -2.42 7.23 2.38
C VAL A 106 -2.71 7.72 3.79
N LEU A 107 -1.69 7.76 4.64
CA LEU A 107 -1.80 8.18 6.03
C LEU A 107 -1.08 9.53 6.22
N PRO A 108 -1.78 10.56 6.71
CA PRO A 108 -1.15 11.84 7.02
C PRO A 108 -0.20 11.68 8.21
N VAL A 109 0.92 12.41 8.18
CA VAL A 109 1.86 12.51 9.29
C VAL A 109 1.87 13.97 9.73
N GLU A 110 1.22 14.24 10.87
CA GLU A 110 1.18 15.58 11.45
C GLU A 110 2.50 15.86 12.22
N ASP A 111 2.93 17.13 12.27
CA ASP A 111 4.16 17.57 12.93
C ASP A 111 4.02 17.63 14.47
N SER A 112 3.73 16.48 15.07
CA SER A 112 3.63 16.29 16.51
C SER A 112 3.90 14.82 16.87
N MET A 113 4.35 14.56 18.09
CA MET A 113 4.55 13.18 18.54
C MET A 113 3.27 12.36 18.50
N ASP A 114 2.14 12.94 18.90
CA ASP A 114 0.85 12.25 18.84
C ASP A 114 0.44 11.93 17.39
N GLY A 115 0.62 12.88 16.47
CA GLY A 115 0.36 12.68 15.04
C GLY A 115 1.24 11.62 14.40
N ILE A 116 2.55 11.68 14.67
CA ILE A 116 3.53 10.71 14.16
C ILE A 116 3.20 9.30 14.65
N PHE A 117 3.02 9.10 15.96
CA PHE A 117 2.77 7.78 16.51
C PHE A 117 1.34 7.27 16.23
N SER A 118 0.38 8.17 16.03
CA SER A 118 -0.94 7.82 15.50
C SER A 118 -0.84 7.28 14.07
N ALA A 119 -0.01 7.89 13.21
CA ALA A 119 0.24 7.38 11.87
C ALA A 119 0.95 6.03 11.88
N VAL A 120 1.95 5.82 12.76
CA VAL A 120 2.59 4.50 12.96
C VAL A 120 1.56 3.44 13.39
N ARG A 121 0.73 3.76 14.38
CA ARG A 121 -0.32 2.85 14.87
C ARG A 121 -1.31 2.49 13.75
N ASN A 122 -1.78 3.47 12.99
CA ASN A 122 -2.72 3.24 11.91
C ASN A 122 -2.09 2.43 10.78
N GLY A 123 -0.82 2.70 10.44
CA GLY A 123 -0.06 1.91 9.49
C GLY A 123 0.06 0.46 9.91
N ALA A 124 0.32 0.21 11.19
CA ALA A 124 0.40 -1.13 11.74
C ALA A 124 -0.91 -1.92 11.58
N LEU A 125 -2.05 -1.28 11.81
CA LEU A 125 -3.37 -1.89 11.60
C LEU A 125 -3.64 -2.19 10.12
N VAL A 126 -3.22 -1.30 9.22
CA VAL A 126 -3.32 -1.52 7.76
C VAL A 126 -2.47 -2.73 7.34
N HIS A 127 -1.20 -2.78 7.75
CA HIS A 127 -0.28 -3.87 7.42
C HIS A 127 -0.75 -5.22 7.96
N LYS A 128 -1.34 -5.26 9.17
CA LYS A 128 -1.93 -6.47 9.75
C LYS A 128 -2.98 -7.10 8.82
N THR A 129 -3.70 -6.29 8.07
CA THR A 129 -4.74 -6.73 7.11
C THR A 129 -4.22 -6.93 5.68
N GLY A 130 -2.91 -6.77 5.45
CA GLY A 130 -2.27 -6.98 4.15
C GLY A 130 -2.29 -5.78 3.20
N GLY A 131 -2.69 -4.60 3.69
CA GLY A 131 -2.59 -3.33 2.94
C GLY A 131 -1.16 -2.77 2.97
N GLY A 132 -0.82 -1.95 1.99
CA GLY A 132 0.37 -1.10 1.98
C GLY A 132 0.03 0.34 2.33
N THR A 133 1.03 1.12 2.74
CA THR A 133 0.84 2.49 3.22
C THR A 133 1.73 3.49 2.49
N GLY A 134 1.23 4.70 2.29
CA GLY A 134 1.96 5.86 1.85
C GLY A 134 1.94 6.93 2.94
N TYR A 135 3.08 7.54 3.22
CA TYR A 135 3.24 8.58 4.22
C TYR A 135 3.81 9.84 3.56
N ALA A 136 3.15 10.96 3.78
CA ALA A 136 3.65 12.27 3.37
C ALA A 136 4.39 12.90 4.53
N PHE A 137 5.73 12.91 4.47
CA PHE A 137 6.58 13.47 5.52
C PHE A 137 6.80 14.98 5.40
N SER A 138 6.26 15.61 4.35
CA SER A 138 6.53 17.02 4.01
C SER A 138 6.01 18.03 5.02
N ARG A 139 5.16 17.61 5.96
CA ARG A 139 4.68 18.45 7.07
C ARG A 139 5.64 18.48 8.25
N LEU A 140 6.50 17.46 8.38
CA LEU A 140 7.41 17.38 9.50
C LEU A 140 8.44 18.48 9.39
N ARG A 141 8.74 19.15 10.50
CA ARG A 141 9.80 20.16 10.54
C ARG A 141 11.16 19.55 10.21
N ALA A 142 12.05 20.35 9.65
CA ALA A 142 13.37 19.88 9.24
C ALA A 142 14.23 19.47 10.43
N LYS A 143 15.27 18.67 10.15
CA LYS A 143 16.31 18.34 11.12
C LYS A 143 16.95 19.63 11.63
N ASN A 144 17.22 19.65 12.94
CA ASN A 144 17.74 20.78 13.70
C ASN A 144 16.76 21.95 13.93
N SER A 145 15.53 21.89 13.42
CA SER A 145 14.52 22.93 13.67
C SER A 145 14.08 22.93 15.14
N SER A 146 13.78 24.12 15.67
CA SER A 146 13.51 24.33 17.09
C SER A 146 12.25 23.59 17.56
N VAL A 147 12.32 22.95 18.73
CA VAL A 147 11.19 22.30 19.39
C VAL A 147 10.79 23.11 20.61
N GLN A 148 9.75 23.93 20.45
CA GLN A 148 9.28 24.89 21.47
C GLN A 148 9.00 24.25 22.84
N SER A 149 8.52 23.01 22.88
CA SER A 149 8.12 22.32 24.11
C SER A 149 9.28 21.77 24.95
N THR A 150 10.43 21.47 24.33
CA THR A 150 11.57 20.81 25.01
C THR A 150 12.85 21.62 25.00
N GLN A 151 12.87 22.78 24.30
CA GLN A 151 14.09 23.55 23.98
C GLN A 151 15.18 22.74 23.25
N GLY A 152 14.81 21.56 22.72
CA GLY A 152 15.66 20.72 21.90
C GLY A 152 15.54 21.05 20.42
N VAL A 153 16.17 20.20 19.62
CA VAL A 153 16.15 20.27 18.16
C VAL A 153 15.46 19.05 17.58
N ALA A 154 14.80 19.22 16.43
CA ALA A 154 14.11 18.14 15.74
C ALA A 154 15.10 17.18 15.06
N SER A 155 14.74 15.90 15.00
CA SER A 155 15.53 14.87 14.32
C SER A 155 15.26 14.77 12.81
N GLY A 156 14.21 15.42 12.33
CA GLY A 156 13.82 15.49 10.92
C GLY A 156 13.05 14.26 10.40
N PRO A 157 12.56 14.30 9.14
CA PRO A 157 11.72 13.27 8.54
C PRO A 157 12.32 11.86 8.52
N LEU A 158 13.61 11.72 8.16
CA LEU A 158 14.26 10.41 8.01
C LEU A 158 14.38 9.66 9.33
N SER A 159 14.60 10.38 10.43
CA SER A 159 14.64 9.77 11.77
C SER A 159 13.31 9.13 12.11
N PHE A 160 12.19 9.79 11.80
CA PHE A 160 10.87 9.19 11.98
C PHE A 160 10.60 8.09 10.97
N ALA A 161 11.01 8.23 9.71
CA ALA A 161 10.89 7.16 8.71
C ALA A 161 11.54 5.85 9.20
N ALA A 162 12.66 5.92 9.93
CA ALA A 162 13.29 4.75 10.52
C ALA A 162 12.40 4.05 11.58
N VAL A 163 11.61 4.82 12.34
CA VAL A 163 10.61 4.26 13.28
C VAL A 163 9.51 3.51 12.52
N PHE A 164 9.00 4.09 11.43
CA PHE A 164 8.01 3.42 10.58
C PHE A 164 8.57 2.14 9.94
N ASP A 165 9.83 2.17 9.51
CA ASP A 165 10.52 1.04 8.89
C ASP A 165 10.64 -0.14 9.87
N ALA A 166 11.12 0.14 11.08
CA ALA A 166 11.25 -0.85 12.15
C ALA A 166 9.89 -1.43 12.59
N ALA A 167 8.87 -0.58 12.71
CA ALA A 167 7.51 -1.04 13.00
C ALA A 167 6.99 -1.99 11.92
N THR A 168 7.26 -1.69 10.65
CA THR A 168 6.82 -2.50 9.51
C THR A 168 7.55 -3.85 9.47
N GLU A 169 8.86 -3.87 9.75
CA GLU A 169 9.64 -5.12 9.82
C GLU A 169 9.14 -6.04 10.93
N THR A 170 8.73 -5.47 12.07
CA THR A 170 8.18 -6.24 13.20
C THR A 170 6.84 -6.90 12.81
N ILE A 171 5.98 -6.20 12.08
CA ILE A 171 4.63 -6.69 11.71
C ILE A 171 4.69 -7.74 10.60
N LYS A 172 5.68 -7.67 9.71
CA LYS A 172 5.93 -8.64 8.64
C LYS A 172 5.95 -10.09 9.14
N GLN A 173 6.30 -10.32 10.40
CA GLN A 173 6.35 -11.65 11.01
C GLN A 173 4.96 -12.28 11.24
N GLY A 174 3.86 -11.52 11.16
CA GLY A 174 2.50 -12.01 11.47
C GLY A 174 1.49 -12.02 10.32
N GLY A 175 1.82 -11.54 9.11
CA GLY A 175 0.87 -11.34 8.01
C GLY A 175 1.05 -12.25 6.80
N LYS A 176 -0.05 -12.51 6.05
CA LYS A 176 -0.01 -13.23 4.74
C LYS A 176 0.86 -12.53 3.67
N ARG A 177 1.11 -11.23 3.83
CA ARG A 177 1.88 -10.38 2.90
C ARG A 177 2.84 -9.49 3.68
N ARG A 178 4.02 -9.26 3.11
CA ARG A 178 4.98 -8.26 3.61
C ARG A 178 4.37 -6.86 3.50
N GLY A 179 4.31 -6.14 4.63
CA GLY A 179 3.97 -4.72 4.65
C GLY A 179 5.01 -3.92 3.86
N ALA A 180 4.55 -2.91 3.14
CA ALA A 180 5.41 -2.02 2.36
C ALA A 180 4.93 -0.58 2.54
N ASN A 181 5.90 0.31 2.63
CA ASN A 181 5.68 1.73 2.80
C ASN A 181 6.18 2.50 1.58
N MET A 182 5.49 3.59 1.27
CA MET A 182 5.99 4.65 0.40
C MET A 182 6.15 5.91 1.25
N GLY A 183 7.34 6.48 1.29
CA GLY A 183 7.60 7.77 1.94
C GLY A 183 7.70 8.84 0.87
N VAL A 184 7.01 9.97 1.07
CA VAL A 184 7.03 11.08 0.13
C VAL A 184 7.52 12.34 0.82
N LEU A 185 8.48 13.01 0.19
CA LEU A 185 8.96 14.33 0.61
C LEU A 185 8.92 15.29 -0.59
N ARG A 186 8.42 16.51 -0.36
CA ARG A 186 8.42 17.56 -1.38
C ARG A 186 9.83 18.05 -1.66
N ILE A 187 10.07 18.40 -2.91
CA ILE A 187 11.37 18.86 -3.42
C ILE A 187 11.88 20.14 -2.73
N ASP A 188 10.96 20.95 -2.19
CA ASP A 188 11.22 22.19 -1.45
C ASP A 188 11.45 21.99 0.06
N HIS A 189 11.50 20.74 0.54
CA HIS A 189 11.77 20.48 1.95
C HIS A 189 13.28 20.65 2.27
N PRO A 190 13.67 21.25 3.42
CA PRO A 190 15.09 21.47 3.73
C PRO A 190 15.91 20.19 3.79
N ASP A 191 15.33 19.07 4.23
CA ASP A 191 16.01 17.75 4.29
C ASP A 191 15.97 16.96 2.97
N ILE A 192 15.65 17.58 1.83
CA ILE A 192 15.45 16.85 0.56
C ILE A 192 16.69 16.10 0.06
N LEU A 193 17.89 16.66 0.21
CA LEU A 193 19.13 16.03 -0.24
C LEU A 193 19.45 14.76 0.56
N ASP A 194 19.25 14.80 1.87
CA ASP A 194 19.39 13.63 2.74
C ASP A 194 18.32 12.58 2.37
N PHE A 195 17.10 13.02 2.06
CA PHE A 195 16.01 12.12 1.66
C PHE A 195 16.27 11.40 0.34
N ILE A 196 16.82 12.10 -0.66
CA ILE A 196 17.23 11.52 -1.95
C ILE A 196 18.33 10.47 -1.76
N THR A 197 19.29 10.73 -0.88
CA THR A 197 20.42 9.82 -0.62
C THR A 197 20.13 8.72 0.39
N ALA A 198 18.97 8.73 1.06
CA ALA A 198 18.65 7.87 2.18
C ALA A 198 18.78 6.36 1.90
N LYS A 199 18.63 5.92 0.64
CA LYS A 199 18.73 4.50 0.24
C LYS A 199 20.06 4.11 -0.39
N GLN A 200 21.05 4.99 -0.39
CA GLN A 200 22.41 4.59 -0.79
C GLN A 200 22.95 3.49 0.14
N ASP A 201 22.57 3.54 1.43
CA ASP A 201 22.76 2.42 2.35
C ASP A 201 21.65 1.39 2.16
N GLN A 202 22.00 0.23 1.59
CA GLN A 202 21.05 -0.86 1.33
C GLN A 202 20.64 -1.62 2.60
N GLU A 203 21.28 -1.35 3.74
CA GLU A 203 20.90 -1.97 5.02
C GLU A 203 19.75 -1.21 5.71
N GLN A 204 19.45 0.02 5.27
CA GLN A 204 18.42 0.88 5.87
C GLN A 204 17.18 1.01 4.98
N PHE A 205 16.04 1.33 5.62
CA PHE A 205 14.77 1.63 4.94
C PHE A 205 14.29 0.50 4.01
N ASN A 206 14.54 -0.75 4.41
CA ASN A 206 14.25 -1.94 3.63
C ASN A 206 12.75 -2.19 3.39
N ASN A 207 11.87 -1.51 4.12
CA ASN A 207 10.42 -1.56 3.95
C ASN A 207 9.86 -0.27 3.33
N PHE A 208 10.71 0.66 2.90
CA PHE A 208 10.31 1.89 2.21
C PHE A 208 10.73 1.91 0.75
N ASN A 209 9.83 2.44 -0.08
CA ASN A 209 10.20 3.17 -1.29
C ASN A 209 10.11 4.67 -0.99
N PHE A 210 11.11 5.46 -1.39
CA PHE A 210 11.06 6.90 -1.24
C PHE A 210 10.76 7.55 -2.58
N SER A 211 9.86 8.53 -2.56
CA SER A 211 9.44 9.27 -3.75
C SER A 211 9.55 10.77 -3.48
N VAL A 212 10.14 11.49 -4.42
CA VAL A 212 10.23 12.95 -4.37
C VAL A 212 9.00 13.55 -5.03
N ALA A 213 8.29 14.43 -4.33
CA ALA A 213 7.19 15.20 -4.90
C ALA A 213 7.72 16.50 -5.52
N LEU A 214 7.86 16.50 -6.85
CA LEU A 214 8.29 17.66 -7.62
C LEU A 214 7.18 18.72 -7.66
N SER A 215 7.57 19.99 -7.60
CA SER A 215 6.66 21.14 -7.69
C SER A 215 6.82 21.84 -9.05
N ASP A 216 5.79 22.59 -9.46
CA ASP A 216 5.87 23.40 -10.69
C ASP A 216 6.99 24.44 -10.62
N VAL A 217 7.21 25.04 -9.44
CA VAL A 217 8.31 26.00 -9.19
C VAL A 217 9.67 25.35 -9.45
N PHE A 218 9.88 24.12 -8.96
CA PHE A 218 11.11 23.38 -9.21
C PHE A 218 11.28 23.05 -10.70
N MET A 219 10.22 22.61 -11.37
CA MET A 219 10.27 22.27 -12.80
C MET A 219 10.58 23.50 -13.66
N GLN A 220 10.01 24.66 -13.34
CA GLN A 220 10.32 25.93 -14.00
C GLN A 220 11.77 26.35 -13.77
N ALA A 221 12.27 26.24 -12.54
CA ALA A 221 13.69 26.50 -12.25
C ALA A 221 14.61 25.54 -13.02
N LEU A 222 14.22 24.26 -13.15
CA LEU A 222 14.97 23.27 -13.92
C LEU A 222 15.03 23.61 -15.41
N GLU A 223 13.94 24.11 -16.01
CA GLU A 223 13.91 24.48 -17.43
C GLU A 223 14.90 25.60 -17.78
N VAL A 224 15.09 26.57 -16.88
CA VAL A 224 15.95 27.73 -17.10
C VAL A 224 17.34 27.62 -16.45
N ASP A 225 17.70 26.43 -15.94
CA ASP A 225 18.94 26.18 -15.18
C ASP A 225 19.11 27.09 -13.95
N GLY A 226 18.00 27.43 -13.30
CA GLY A 226 17.91 28.34 -12.15
C GLY A 226 17.95 27.66 -10.78
N THR A 227 17.67 28.46 -9.75
CA THR A 227 17.56 28.02 -8.35
C THR A 227 16.11 28.00 -7.88
N TYR A 228 15.87 27.30 -6.78
CA TYR A 228 14.58 27.28 -6.09
C TYR A 228 14.79 27.28 -4.57
N GLU A 229 13.81 27.83 -3.84
CA GLU A 229 13.86 27.95 -2.39
C GLU A 229 13.44 26.64 -1.70
N LEU A 230 14.09 26.36 -0.57
CA LEU A 230 13.64 25.36 0.39
C LEU A 230 12.93 26.06 1.54
N ILE A 231 11.77 25.53 1.92
CA ILE A 231 10.83 26.14 2.84
C ILE A 231 10.75 25.31 4.12
N GLU A 232 11.02 25.91 5.28
CA GLU A 232 10.86 25.23 6.58
C GLU A 232 9.37 25.03 6.90
N PRO A 233 8.86 23.79 7.02
CA PRO A 233 7.42 23.54 7.21
C PRO A 233 6.85 24.17 8.49
N SER A 234 7.65 24.31 9.55
CA SER A 234 7.19 24.86 10.82
C SER A 234 7.03 26.38 10.85
N THR A 235 7.73 27.11 9.96
CA THR A 235 7.66 28.58 9.89
C THR A 235 7.01 29.06 8.59
N GLY A 236 7.07 28.28 7.52
CA GLY A 236 6.67 28.68 6.18
C GLY A 236 7.69 29.59 5.48
N GLU A 237 8.86 29.79 6.07
CA GLU A 237 9.88 30.73 5.58
C GLU A 237 10.94 30.02 4.74
N PRO A 238 11.49 30.69 3.71
CA PRO A 238 12.63 30.18 2.96
C PRO A 238 13.87 30.14 3.85
N VAL A 239 14.61 29.02 3.81
CA VAL A 239 15.82 28.82 4.64
C VAL A 239 17.10 28.70 3.82
N ARG A 240 17.01 28.23 2.57
CA ARG A 240 18.14 28.15 1.63
C ARG A 240 17.63 28.00 0.20
N GLU A 241 18.50 28.22 -0.77
CA GLU A 241 18.24 27.89 -2.18
C GLU A 241 19.14 26.76 -2.66
N LEU A 242 18.67 26.00 -3.64
CA LEU A 242 19.44 24.99 -4.36
C LEU A 242 19.33 25.18 -5.87
N LYS A 243 20.34 24.76 -6.63
CA LYS A 243 20.28 24.72 -8.09
C LYS A 243 19.44 23.53 -8.54
N ALA A 244 18.38 23.79 -9.30
CA ALA A 244 17.40 22.76 -9.66
C ALA A 244 18.03 21.60 -10.46
N ARG A 245 18.96 21.92 -11.37
CA ARG A 245 19.70 20.92 -12.18
C ARG A 245 20.47 19.93 -11.31
N GLU A 246 21.22 20.42 -10.32
CA GLU A 246 22.06 19.58 -9.47
C GLU A 246 21.21 18.59 -8.65
N VAL A 247 20.08 19.06 -8.12
CA VAL A 247 19.15 18.19 -7.37
C VAL A 247 18.47 17.19 -8.30
N PHE A 248 18.07 17.61 -9.51
CA PHE A 248 17.44 16.72 -10.49
C PHE A 248 18.38 15.61 -10.94
N ASP A 249 19.63 15.95 -11.26
CA ASP A 249 20.64 14.98 -11.67
C ASP A 249 20.88 13.96 -10.54
N GLN A 250 20.93 14.42 -9.29
CA GLN A 250 21.04 13.53 -8.13
C GLN A 250 19.83 12.59 -7.95
N ILE A 251 18.60 13.07 -8.25
CA ILE A 251 17.40 12.22 -8.24
C ILE A 251 17.53 11.14 -9.33
N VAL A 252 17.96 11.51 -10.54
CA VAL A 252 18.10 10.58 -11.67
C VAL A 252 19.18 9.53 -11.41
N ASP A 253 20.33 9.94 -10.86
CA ASP A 253 21.46 9.05 -10.58
C ASP A 253 21.15 8.00 -9.50
N LEU A 254 20.17 8.28 -8.62
CA LEU A 254 19.79 7.43 -7.49
C LEU A 254 18.40 6.77 -7.63
N ALA A 255 17.75 6.92 -8.79
CA ALA A 255 16.43 6.36 -9.09
C ALA A 255 16.42 4.83 -9.30
#